data_AF-A0A350LUK3-F1
#
_entry.id   AF-A0A350LUK3-F1
#
_cell.length_a   1.000
_cell.length_b   1.000
_cell.length_c   1.000
_cell.angle_alpha   90.00
_cell.angle_beta   90.00
_cell.angle_gamma   90.00
#
_symmetry.space_group_name_H-M   'P 1'
#
loop_
_entity.id
_entity.type
_entity.pdbx_description
1 polymer ?
#
loop_
_entity_poly.entity_id
_entity_poly.type
_entity_poly.pdbx_seq_one_letter_code
_entity_poly.pdbx_strand_id
1 'polypeptide(L)'
;MPTTFNWIFLGTETDFLDPTEGNSNAENAALFENRTYGSAVDPLYQRITSTTTINNGGAAGALDMNNTAANDAFTTDIGAGTQTFIFDGLSVFNATITYANGTTALVTAVLAQSTTGELFLAPEIGFNADVTAFEAGPIVSITLDSVNASTNTNLGADRVAQAWDNGIVEGTGGADLINGSYIEPVANGSDRVDNGDGLSGPGFNDDVINAGAGNDTVLAGLGNDSVQGGTGADSLSGESGNDTLLGQGGTDTLIGGAGDDSLEGGAGNDVLYGDGGTAARWSYDVYTRDFTSANGQAFTIESGTLAGSGTSAGFDVTGHGQQATGQFDPNDYGIIYTSNLIASEDGVYRFTTTSDDGSTIRILDSNGNPLTFTNQIGTTGSFLDNDFHQAATTRFGDVTLEAGQSYTIEVRYWENLGGNVLSGTVTLPGGAVQDLASSPLIVGSDAIVGNDFLDGGAGADLLFGEGGDDTLIVGENDTLFGGDGDDLFVIEPPAETGTGTITIVGGEGGETNGDTLFLSPEARKADITFTNTDDAAGGLSGSFTLSDGTLVN
;
A
#
# COMPACT_ATOMS: atom_id res chain seq x y z
N MET A 1 -36.14 22.61 1.05
CA MET A 1 -34.95 22.84 1.87
C MET A 1 -33.79 22.99 0.91
N PRO A 2 -32.72 23.76 1.21
CA PRO A 2 -31.54 23.74 0.35
C PRO A 2 -31.08 22.28 0.22
N THR A 3 -31.03 21.78 -1.01
CA THR A 3 -30.47 20.47 -1.32
C THR A 3 -29.01 20.72 -1.72
N THR A 4 -28.09 20.05 -1.02
CA THR A 4 -26.67 20.05 -1.38
C THR A 4 -26.38 18.74 -2.11
N PHE A 5 -25.77 18.83 -3.28
CA PHE A 5 -25.37 17.68 -4.11
C PHE A 5 -24.17 18.04 -4.98
N ASN A 6 -23.46 17.03 -5.48
CA ASN A 6 -22.35 17.21 -6.42
C ASN A 6 -22.87 17.18 -7.87
N TRP A 7 -22.25 17.96 -8.74
CA TRP A 7 -22.54 18.03 -10.17
C TRP A 7 -21.26 18.36 -10.96
N ILE A 8 -21.30 18.27 -12.28
CA ILE A 8 -20.12 18.57 -13.11
C ILE A 8 -20.31 19.90 -13.84
N PHE A 9 -19.34 20.81 -13.72
CA PHE A 9 -19.31 22.04 -14.51
C PHE A 9 -18.81 21.77 -15.93
N LEU A 10 -19.65 22.01 -16.95
CA LEU A 10 -19.33 21.72 -18.35
C LEU A 10 -18.66 22.88 -19.09
N GLY A 11 -18.83 24.11 -18.62
CA GLY A 11 -18.26 25.32 -19.21
C GLY A 11 -19.24 26.47 -19.29
N THR A 12 -18.84 27.55 -19.95
CA THR A 12 -19.70 28.73 -20.16
C THR A 12 -20.05 28.85 -21.63
N GLU A 13 -21.34 28.85 -21.94
CA GLU A 13 -21.89 28.93 -23.29
C GLU A 13 -22.45 30.32 -23.60
N THR A 14 -22.49 30.68 -24.88
CA THR A 14 -23.11 31.92 -25.35
C THR A 14 -24.57 31.76 -25.74
N ASP A 15 -25.01 30.52 -25.97
CA ASP A 15 -26.41 30.18 -26.21
C ASP A 15 -27.10 29.93 -24.87
N PHE A 16 -28.34 30.41 -24.74
CA PHE A 16 -29.16 30.23 -23.53
C PHE A 16 -30.21 29.16 -23.77
N LEU A 17 -30.39 28.24 -22.83
CA LEU A 17 -31.36 27.14 -22.89
C LEU A 17 -32.80 27.66 -22.93
N ASP A 18 -33.12 28.65 -22.09
CA ASP A 18 -34.45 29.24 -21.96
C ASP A 18 -34.40 30.77 -22.15
N PRO A 19 -34.36 31.26 -23.39
CA PRO A 19 -34.38 32.69 -23.64
C PRO A 19 -35.77 33.33 -23.38
N THR A 20 -36.84 32.53 -23.18
CA THR A 20 -38.22 33.00 -23.13
C THR A 20 -38.85 32.77 -21.76
N GLU A 21 -38.58 33.71 -20.86
CA GLU A 21 -39.11 33.73 -19.50
C GLU A 21 -40.65 33.62 -19.40
N GLY A 22 -41.12 33.03 -18.30
CA GLY A 22 -42.54 32.93 -17.97
C GLY A 22 -43.25 31.69 -18.53
N ASN A 23 -42.50 30.71 -19.05
CA ASN A 23 -43.05 29.44 -19.54
C ASN A 23 -42.13 28.26 -19.14
N SER A 24 -42.60 27.02 -19.30
CA SER A 24 -41.89 25.84 -18.77
C SER A 24 -40.97 25.16 -19.78
N ASN A 25 -40.66 25.78 -20.92
CA ASN A 25 -39.91 25.15 -22.00
C ASN A 25 -38.54 25.81 -22.17
N ALA A 26 -37.49 25.01 -22.25
CA ALA A 26 -36.19 25.44 -22.77
C ALA A 26 -36.24 25.45 -24.31
N GLU A 27 -36.65 26.56 -24.93
CA GLU A 27 -36.87 26.61 -26.39
C GLU A 27 -35.62 26.32 -27.22
N ASN A 28 -34.46 26.60 -26.65
CA ASN A 28 -33.17 26.49 -27.32
C ASN A 28 -32.43 25.20 -26.99
N ALA A 29 -33.04 24.25 -26.29
CA ALA A 29 -32.41 22.96 -25.98
C ALA A 29 -31.78 22.29 -27.21
N ALA A 30 -32.44 22.37 -28.37
CA ALA A 30 -31.94 21.79 -29.62
C ALA A 30 -30.62 22.41 -30.12
N LEU A 31 -30.24 23.61 -29.67
CA LEU A 31 -28.96 24.23 -30.04
C LEU A 31 -27.76 23.49 -29.44
N PHE A 32 -27.97 22.74 -28.36
CA PHE A 32 -26.95 22.02 -27.63
C PHE A 32 -26.72 20.59 -28.15
N GLU A 33 -27.55 20.12 -29.09
CA GLU A 33 -27.42 18.79 -29.68
C GLU A 33 -26.09 18.63 -30.44
N ASN A 34 -25.51 17.44 -30.35
CA ASN A 34 -24.23 17.02 -30.90
C ASN A 34 -23.03 17.85 -30.40
N ARG A 35 -23.16 18.59 -29.30
CA ARG A 35 -22.04 19.23 -28.63
C ARG A 35 -21.38 18.26 -27.66
N THR A 36 -20.06 18.29 -27.62
CA THR A 36 -19.24 17.53 -26.67
C THR A 36 -18.60 18.49 -25.68
N TYR A 37 -18.71 18.16 -24.39
CA TYR A 37 -18.09 18.88 -23.29
C TYR A 37 -17.04 18.00 -22.62
N GLY A 38 -15.92 18.59 -22.23
CA GLY A 38 -14.75 17.88 -21.74
C GLY A 38 -13.88 17.30 -22.85
N SER A 39 -12.65 16.95 -22.49
CA SER A 39 -11.68 16.34 -23.40
C SER A 39 -10.58 15.62 -22.60
N ALA A 40 -9.73 14.84 -23.27
CA ALA A 40 -8.58 14.22 -22.60
C ALA A 40 -7.60 15.22 -21.96
N VAL A 41 -7.61 16.49 -22.38
CA VAL A 41 -6.73 17.55 -21.82
C VAL A 41 -7.43 18.46 -20.81
N ASP A 42 -8.76 18.38 -20.73
CA ASP A 42 -9.62 19.12 -19.78
C ASP A 42 -10.81 18.21 -19.45
N PRO A 43 -10.59 17.12 -18.70
CA PRO A 43 -11.59 16.09 -18.47
C PRO A 43 -12.62 16.53 -17.43
N LEU A 44 -13.84 15.99 -17.56
CA LEU A 44 -14.95 16.39 -16.69
C LEU A 44 -14.84 15.90 -15.25
N TYR A 45 -14.17 14.79 -14.98
CA TYR A 45 -13.95 14.27 -13.62
C TYR A 45 -13.15 15.25 -12.75
N GLN A 46 -12.35 16.15 -13.33
CA GLN A 46 -11.67 17.23 -12.59
C GLN A 46 -12.55 18.46 -12.30
N ARG A 47 -13.81 18.42 -12.74
CA ARG A 47 -14.75 19.55 -12.71
C ARG A 47 -16.01 19.24 -11.90
N ILE A 48 -15.93 18.24 -11.04
CA ILE A 48 -16.95 17.90 -10.04
C ILE A 48 -16.93 19.00 -8.97
N THR A 49 -18.10 19.53 -8.64
CA THR A 49 -18.23 20.57 -7.63
C THR A 49 -19.51 20.40 -6.83
N SER A 50 -19.49 20.83 -5.58
CA SER A 50 -20.67 20.82 -4.73
C SER A 50 -21.52 22.05 -4.99
N THR A 51 -22.82 21.87 -5.06
CA THR A 51 -23.78 22.96 -5.20
C THR A 51 -24.79 22.95 -4.06
N THR A 52 -25.17 24.14 -3.60
CA THR A 52 -26.27 24.32 -2.66
C THR A 52 -27.33 25.18 -3.32
N THR A 53 -28.53 24.63 -3.48
CA THR A 53 -29.66 25.35 -4.07
C THR A 53 -30.29 26.31 -3.07
N ILE A 54 -30.66 27.51 -3.53
CA ILE A 54 -31.27 28.57 -2.73
C ILE A 54 -32.64 28.90 -3.31
N ASN A 55 -33.69 28.61 -2.55
CA ASN A 55 -35.06 29.01 -2.88
C ASN A 55 -35.27 30.48 -2.53
N ASN A 56 -35.36 31.34 -3.55
CA ASN A 56 -35.57 32.78 -3.44
C ASN A 56 -37.03 33.20 -3.75
N GLY A 57 -37.93 32.27 -4.08
CA GLY A 57 -39.36 32.53 -4.30
C GLY A 57 -40.13 31.35 -4.90
N GLY A 58 -41.47 31.46 -5.02
CA GLY A 58 -42.33 30.44 -5.65
C GLY A 58 -43.32 29.72 -4.72
N ALA A 59 -44.09 28.77 -5.27
CA ALA A 59 -45.03 27.97 -4.49
C ALA A 59 -44.29 27.07 -3.48
N ALA A 60 -44.79 26.99 -2.24
CA ALA A 60 -44.14 26.22 -1.17
C ALA A 60 -43.88 24.77 -1.59
N GLY A 61 -42.60 24.39 -1.70
CA GLY A 61 -42.17 22.99 -1.87
C GLY A 61 -41.38 22.65 -3.15
N ALA A 62 -41.10 23.60 -4.04
CA ALA A 62 -40.21 23.39 -5.20
C ALA A 62 -39.40 24.67 -5.48
N LEU A 63 -38.19 24.53 -6.01
CA LEU A 63 -37.45 25.66 -6.58
C LEU A 63 -38.22 26.18 -7.81
N ASP A 64 -38.41 27.50 -7.89
CA ASP A 64 -39.08 28.21 -8.98
C ASP A 64 -38.09 28.53 -10.10
N MET A 65 -38.38 27.98 -11.27
CA MET A 65 -37.47 27.92 -12.39
C MET A 65 -37.95 28.77 -13.58
N ASN A 66 -39.02 29.59 -13.45
CA ASN A 66 -39.52 30.37 -14.60
C ASN A 66 -40.32 31.66 -14.34
N ASN A 67 -40.22 32.32 -13.18
CA ASN A 67 -41.11 33.45 -12.88
C ASN A 67 -40.42 34.84 -12.85
N THR A 68 -41.17 35.81 -13.39
CA THR A 68 -40.87 37.24 -13.54
C THR A 68 -40.71 38.05 -12.23
N ALA A 69 -40.50 37.43 -11.05
CA ALA A 69 -40.40 38.15 -9.78
C ALA A 69 -39.10 37.87 -8.97
N ALA A 70 -38.45 36.71 -9.10
CA ALA A 70 -37.06 36.46 -8.68
C ALA A 70 -36.65 35.01 -9.05
N ASN A 71 -35.70 34.82 -9.96
CA ASN A 71 -35.13 33.51 -10.27
C ASN A 71 -34.45 32.92 -9.03
N ASP A 72 -34.56 31.60 -8.87
CA ASP A 72 -33.80 30.87 -7.86
C ASP A 72 -32.31 30.91 -8.17
N ALA A 73 -31.51 30.70 -7.12
CA ALA A 73 -30.08 30.76 -7.19
C ALA A 73 -29.46 29.46 -6.70
N PHE A 74 -28.20 29.26 -7.06
CA PHE A 74 -27.38 28.20 -6.50
C PHE A 74 -25.98 28.73 -6.22
N THR A 75 -25.32 28.14 -5.23
CA THR A 75 -23.93 28.44 -4.89
C THR A 75 -23.04 27.26 -5.18
N THR A 76 -21.98 27.46 -5.96
CA THR A 76 -21.01 26.43 -6.35
C THR A 76 -19.65 27.08 -6.63
N ASP A 77 -18.57 26.30 -6.62
CA ASP A 77 -17.24 26.76 -7.01
C ASP A 77 -16.86 26.17 -8.36
N ILE A 78 -16.57 27.04 -9.34
CA ILE A 78 -16.17 26.66 -10.71
C ILE A 78 -14.67 26.91 -10.95
N GLY A 79 -13.86 26.93 -9.88
CA GLY A 79 -12.41 27.18 -9.93
C GLY A 79 -12.01 28.63 -9.66
N ALA A 80 -12.90 29.44 -9.10
CA ALA A 80 -12.66 30.86 -8.78
C ALA A 80 -13.15 31.25 -7.38
N GLY A 81 -13.34 30.26 -6.50
CA GLY A 81 -14.01 30.42 -5.22
C GLY A 81 -15.53 30.25 -5.36
N THR A 82 -16.20 30.04 -4.23
CA THR A 82 -17.65 29.91 -4.15
C THR A 82 -18.36 31.15 -4.69
N GLN A 83 -19.20 30.95 -5.70
CA GLN A 83 -19.98 32.00 -6.37
C GLN A 83 -21.47 31.69 -6.29
N THR A 84 -22.31 32.72 -6.41
CA THR A 84 -23.77 32.57 -6.51
C THR A 84 -24.20 32.86 -7.94
N PHE A 85 -24.87 31.89 -8.57
CA PHE A 85 -25.41 32.02 -9.92
C PHE A 85 -26.93 32.10 -9.86
N ILE A 86 -27.51 32.77 -10.86
CA ILE A 86 -28.94 32.84 -11.05
C ILE A 86 -29.31 31.78 -12.09
N PHE A 87 -30.26 30.92 -11.74
CA PHE A 87 -30.73 29.84 -12.61
C PHE A 87 -31.51 30.39 -13.82
N ASP A 88 -31.26 29.82 -15.00
CA ASP A 88 -31.90 30.15 -16.29
C ASP A 88 -32.86 29.03 -16.72
N GLY A 89 -32.31 27.90 -17.15
CA GLY A 89 -33.11 26.82 -17.71
C GLY A 89 -32.51 25.44 -17.45
N LEU A 90 -33.35 24.42 -17.68
CA LEU A 90 -32.94 23.03 -17.61
C LEU A 90 -33.62 22.18 -18.69
N SER A 91 -32.86 21.23 -19.22
CA SER A 91 -33.32 20.30 -20.27
C SER A 91 -32.68 18.93 -20.06
N VAL A 92 -33.35 17.88 -20.52
CA VAL A 92 -32.85 16.50 -20.50
C VAL A 92 -32.43 16.11 -21.90
N PHE A 93 -31.26 15.49 -22.03
CA PHE A 93 -30.71 14.99 -23.29
C PHE A 93 -30.52 13.48 -23.22
N ASN A 94 -30.69 12.77 -24.33
CA ASN A 94 -29.98 11.50 -24.50
C ASN A 94 -28.53 11.87 -24.80
N ALA A 95 -27.59 11.27 -24.09
CA ALA A 95 -26.19 11.62 -24.17
C ALA A 95 -25.29 10.39 -24.15
N THR A 96 -24.08 10.56 -24.67
CA THR A 96 -23.01 9.57 -24.66
C THR A 96 -21.88 10.06 -23.77
N ILE A 97 -21.59 9.31 -22.70
CA ILE A 97 -20.41 9.49 -21.83
C ILE A 97 -19.21 8.80 -22.48
N THR A 98 -18.03 9.40 -22.37
CA THR A 98 -16.74 8.74 -22.61
C THR A 98 -15.94 8.78 -21.31
N TYR A 99 -15.52 7.61 -20.83
CA TYR A 99 -14.73 7.47 -19.60
C TYR A 99 -13.22 7.54 -19.88
N ALA A 100 -12.42 7.66 -18.81
CA ALA A 100 -10.95 7.62 -18.87
C ALA A 100 -10.42 6.35 -19.56
N ASN A 101 -11.09 5.21 -19.35
CA ASN A 101 -10.77 3.94 -19.99
C ASN A 101 -11.13 3.86 -21.49
N GLY A 102 -11.68 4.92 -22.08
CA GLY A 102 -12.05 5.01 -23.49
C GLY A 102 -13.33 4.25 -23.86
N THR A 103 -13.97 3.56 -22.91
CA THR A 103 -15.32 3.01 -23.11
C THR A 103 -16.37 4.12 -23.06
N THR A 104 -17.59 3.78 -23.45
CA THR A 104 -18.70 4.74 -23.55
C THR A 104 -20.00 4.15 -23.01
N ALA A 105 -20.85 5.01 -22.46
CA ALA A 105 -22.19 4.64 -22.02
C ALA A 105 -23.23 5.63 -22.54
N LEU A 106 -24.45 5.13 -22.77
CA LEU A 106 -25.60 5.96 -23.09
C LEU A 106 -26.38 6.27 -21.81
N VAL A 107 -26.69 7.55 -21.60
CA VAL A 107 -27.44 8.03 -20.42
C VAL A 107 -28.52 9.02 -20.82
N THR A 108 -29.47 9.26 -19.94
CA THR A 108 -30.17 10.54 -19.91
C THR A 108 -29.39 11.53 -19.04
N ALA A 109 -29.14 12.73 -19.57
CA ALA A 109 -28.32 13.75 -18.93
C ALA A 109 -29.18 14.99 -18.64
N VAL A 110 -29.21 15.40 -17.36
CA VAL A 110 -29.91 16.61 -16.93
C VAL A 110 -28.97 17.80 -16.98
N LEU A 111 -29.26 18.75 -17.88
CA LEU A 111 -28.45 19.94 -18.11
C LEU A 111 -29.08 21.14 -17.43
N ALA A 112 -28.36 21.81 -16.54
CA ALA A 112 -28.75 23.06 -15.89
C ALA A 112 -27.88 24.21 -16.42
N GLN A 113 -28.47 25.39 -16.62
CA GLN A 113 -27.75 26.59 -17.03
C GLN A 113 -28.07 27.79 -16.14
N SER A 114 -27.09 28.66 -15.96
CA SER A 114 -27.28 29.99 -15.35
C SER A 114 -27.67 31.05 -16.39
N THR A 115 -28.16 32.20 -15.92
CA THR A 115 -28.48 33.37 -16.77
C THR A 115 -27.26 34.04 -17.40
N THR A 116 -26.06 33.64 -16.98
CA THR A 116 -24.77 34.11 -17.51
C THR A 116 -24.10 33.08 -18.42
N GLY A 117 -24.70 31.89 -18.60
CA GLY A 117 -24.29 30.89 -19.57
C GLY A 117 -23.51 29.71 -19.00
N GLU A 118 -23.18 29.70 -17.71
CA GLU A 118 -22.52 28.55 -17.06
C GLU A 118 -23.43 27.32 -17.09
N LEU A 119 -22.86 26.19 -17.52
CA LEU A 119 -23.56 24.96 -17.83
C LEU A 119 -23.10 23.83 -16.89
N PHE A 120 -24.05 23.05 -16.38
CA PHE A 120 -23.81 22.01 -15.38
C PHE A 120 -24.56 20.73 -15.73
N LEU A 121 -23.93 19.58 -15.51
CA LEU A 121 -24.55 18.26 -15.56
C LEU A 121 -25.00 17.88 -14.16
N ALA A 122 -26.31 17.88 -13.92
CA ALA A 122 -26.92 17.61 -12.62
C ALA A 122 -27.21 16.11 -12.41
N PRO A 123 -27.22 15.62 -11.16
CA PRO A 123 -27.61 14.26 -10.82
C PRO A 123 -29.06 13.94 -11.18
N GLU A 124 -29.38 12.65 -11.23
CA GLU A 124 -30.74 12.16 -11.42
C GLU A 124 -31.62 12.32 -10.16
N ILE A 125 -32.93 12.13 -10.30
CA ILE A 125 -33.89 12.22 -9.17
C ILE A 125 -34.07 10.86 -8.48
N GLY A 126 -33.58 9.76 -9.06
CA GLY A 126 -33.69 8.43 -8.48
C GLY A 126 -32.63 7.46 -9.01
N PHE A 127 -32.34 6.42 -8.23
CA PHE A 127 -31.44 5.34 -8.64
C PHE A 127 -32.00 4.59 -9.84
N ASN A 128 -31.28 4.63 -10.95
CA ASN A 128 -31.61 4.01 -12.22
C ASN A 128 -30.33 3.55 -12.93
N ALA A 129 -30.44 3.04 -14.16
CA ALA A 129 -29.28 2.58 -14.93
C ALA A 129 -28.31 3.73 -15.30
N ASP A 130 -28.79 4.96 -15.38
CA ASP A 130 -27.95 6.12 -15.69
C ASP A 130 -27.08 6.49 -14.48
N VAL A 131 -27.59 6.35 -13.25
CA VAL A 131 -26.77 6.49 -12.03
C VAL A 131 -25.58 5.54 -12.07
N THR A 132 -25.82 4.25 -12.35
CA THR A 132 -24.73 3.28 -12.49
C THR A 132 -23.75 3.66 -13.60
N ALA A 133 -24.19 4.34 -14.66
CA ALA A 133 -23.29 4.81 -15.71
C ALA A 133 -22.51 6.08 -15.30
N PHE A 134 -23.09 6.97 -14.49
CA PHE A 134 -22.38 8.15 -13.98
C PHE A 134 -21.34 7.80 -12.90
N GLU A 135 -21.53 6.68 -12.20
CA GLU A 135 -20.67 6.10 -11.14
C GLU A 135 -19.87 4.88 -11.64
N ALA A 136 -19.63 4.79 -12.97
CA ALA A 136 -18.88 3.68 -13.57
C ALA A 136 -17.39 4.01 -13.75
N GLY A 137 -16.95 5.16 -13.28
CA GLY A 137 -15.59 5.65 -13.43
C GLY A 137 -15.47 7.08 -13.99
N PRO A 138 -14.24 7.60 -14.06
CA PRO A 138 -13.98 9.01 -14.32
C PRO A 138 -14.44 9.45 -15.71
N ILE A 139 -15.33 10.43 -15.75
CA ILE A 139 -15.90 10.96 -16.99
C ILE A 139 -14.92 11.92 -17.66
N VAL A 140 -14.45 11.59 -18.86
CA VAL A 140 -13.59 12.49 -19.65
C VAL A 140 -14.43 13.50 -20.43
N SER A 141 -15.50 13.04 -21.07
CA SER A 141 -16.37 13.91 -21.86
C SER A 141 -17.79 13.38 -21.95
N ILE A 142 -18.73 14.28 -22.26
CA ILE A 142 -20.11 13.94 -22.55
C ILE A 142 -20.54 14.61 -23.87
N THR A 143 -21.18 13.83 -24.75
CA THR A 143 -21.80 14.34 -25.98
C THR A 143 -23.31 14.34 -25.84
N LEU A 144 -23.94 15.49 -26.04
CA LEU A 144 -25.40 15.65 -25.94
C LEU A 144 -26.05 15.24 -27.27
N ASP A 145 -26.42 13.98 -27.46
CA ASP A 145 -26.83 13.45 -28.77
C ASP A 145 -28.15 14.03 -29.29
N SER A 146 -29.18 14.08 -28.43
CA SER A 146 -30.51 14.58 -28.80
C SER A 146 -31.30 15.06 -27.60
N VAL A 147 -32.19 16.03 -27.79
CA VAL A 147 -33.12 16.48 -26.75
C VAL A 147 -34.08 15.33 -26.40
N ASN A 148 -34.08 14.92 -25.14
CA ASN A 148 -35.02 13.95 -24.58
C ASN A 148 -36.29 14.66 -24.08
N ALA A 149 -36.11 15.71 -23.28
CA ALA A 149 -37.19 16.55 -22.77
C ALA A 149 -36.73 18.01 -22.62
N SER A 150 -37.42 18.93 -23.28
CA SER A 150 -37.17 20.37 -23.19
C SER A 150 -38.09 21.08 -22.20
N THR A 151 -38.87 20.34 -21.41
CA THR A 151 -39.69 20.92 -20.34
C THR A 151 -38.86 20.98 -19.07
N ASN A 152 -38.79 22.16 -18.46
CA ASN A 152 -38.01 22.42 -17.26
C ASN A 152 -38.41 21.46 -16.13
N THR A 153 -37.52 20.53 -15.76
CA THR A 153 -37.73 19.55 -14.68
C THR A 153 -37.24 20.09 -13.34
N ASN A 154 -37.90 19.76 -12.23
CA ASN A 154 -37.63 20.37 -10.93
C ASN A 154 -36.20 20.09 -10.41
N LEU A 155 -35.31 21.09 -10.46
CA LEU A 155 -33.98 21.04 -9.82
C LEU A 155 -34.05 21.10 -8.29
N GLY A 156 -35.18 21.54 -7.74
CA GLY A 156 -35.47 21.62 -6.30
C GLY A 156 -36.13 20.40 -5.70
N ALA A 157 -36.27 19.32 -6.47
CA ALA A 157 -36.54 18.00 -5.92
C ALA A 157 -35.27 17.47 -5.23
N ASP A 158 -35.45 16.55 -4.29
CA ASP A 158 -34.31 15.81 -3.71
C ASP A 158 -33.66 15.01 -4.84
N ARG A 159 -32.48 15.44 -5.27
CA ARG A 159 -31.61 14.72 -6.21
C ARG A 159 -30.96 13.56 -5.47
N VAL A 160 -30.72 12.45 -6.14
CA VAL A 160 -29.88 11.41 -5.52
C VAL A 160 -28.48 11.97 -5.33
N ALA A 161 -27.88 11.71 -4.18
CA ALA A 161 -26.45 11.90 -4.00
C ALA A 161 -25.76 10.88 -4.91
N GLN A 162 -25.27 11.36 -6.04
CA GLN A 162 -24.43 10.59 -6.95
C GLN A 162 -22.98 10.75 -6.53
N ALA A 163 -22.30 9.62 -6.48
CA ALA A 163 -20.89 9.52 -6.19
C ALA A 163 -20.12 9.64 -7.51
N TRP A 164 -19.82 10.87 -7.92
CA TRP A 164 -19.08 11.10 -9.16
C TRP A 164 -17.64 10.67 -8.96
N ASP A 165 -17.21 9.67 -9.71
CA ASP A 165 -15.86 9.13 -9.64
C ASP A 165 -14.85 10.13 -10.22
N ASN A 166 -13.82 10.39 -9.43
CA ASN A 166 -12.71 11.27 -9.80
C ASN A 166 -11.45 10.47 -10.14
N GLY A 167 -11.46 9.16 -9.83
CA GLY A 167 -10.40 8.19 -10.11
C GLY A 167 -9.33 8.14 -9.03
N ILE A 168 -9.62 8.70 -7.86
CA ILE A 168 -8.77 8.67 -6.66
C ILE A 168 -9.58 8.07 -5.53
N VAL A 169 -9.07 7.00 -4.92
CA VAL A 169 -9.67 6.40 -3.73
C VAL A 169 -9.29 7.22 -2.51
N GLU A 170 -10.27 7.86 -1.87
CA GLU A 170 -10.02 8.76 -0.75
C GLU A 170 -10.48 8.20 0.58
N GLY A 171 -9.55 8.18 1.54
CA GLY A 171 -9.81 7.90 2.94
C GLY A 171 -10.52 9.04 3.68
N THR A 172 -10.65 8.88 4.98
CA THR A 172 -11.26 9.84 5.88
C THR A 172 -10.20 10.60 6.69
N GLY A 173 -10.62 11.29 7.75
CA GLY A 173 -9.70 11.92 8.70
C GLY A 173 -9.46 11.07 9.96
N GLY A 174 -9.81 9.79 9.92
CA GLY A 174 -9.51 8.82 10.97
C GLY A 174 -8.93 7.54 10.36
N ALA A 175 -8.59 6.56 11.20
CA ALA A 175 -8.01 5.31 10.74
C ALA A 175 -8.94 4.55 9.77
N ASP A 176 -8.46 4.35 8.55
CA ASP A 176 -9.11 3.64 7.46
C ASP A 176 -8.44 2.29 7.15
N LEU A 177 -9.24 1.35 6.62
CA LEU A 177 -8.75 0.13 5.99
C LEU A 177 -9.15 0.19 4.52
N ILE A 178 -8.22 0.64 3.68
CA ILE A 178 -8.42 0.78 2.24
C ILE A 178 -7.90 -0.49 1.57
N ASN A 179 -8.81 -1.24 0.95
CA ASN A 179 -8.53 -2.45 0.17
C ASN A 179 -9.63 -2.58 -0.89
N GLY A 180 -9.62 -3.66 -1.70
CA GLY A 180 -10.65 -3.89 -2.73
C GLY A 180 -12.12 -3.98 -2.23
N SER A 181 -12.37 -3.96 -0.92
CA SER A 181 -13.72 -3.85 -0.34
C SER A 181 -14.07 -2.47 0.20
N TYR A 182 -13.09 -1.55 0.26
CA TYR A 182 -13.30 -0.18 0.67
C TYR A 182 -14.23 0.53 -0.32
N ILE A 183 -15.10 1.38 0.22
CA ILE A 183 -15.96 2.24 -0.57
C ILE A 183 -15.81 3.61 0.06
N GLU A 184 -15.24 4.54 -0.69
CA GLU A 184 -15.04 5.89 -0.17
C GLU A 184 -16.38 6.56 0.17
N PRO A 185 -16.38 7.55 1.08
CA PRO A 185 -17.61 8.25 1.44
C PRO A 185 -18.23 8.97 0.22
N VAL A 186 -19.54 8.82 0.01
CA VAL A 186 -20.32 9.41 -1.12
C VAL A 186 -20.11 10.91 -1.37
N ALA A 187 -19.61 11.65 -0.38
CA ALA A 187 -19.26 13.07 -0.56
C ALA A 187 -18.04 13.27 -1.49
N ASN A 188 -17.20 12.25 -1.62
CA ASN A 188 -15.89 12.25 -2.26
C ASN A 188 -15.90 11.46 -3.59
N GLY A 189 -16.72 10.41 -3.68
CA GLY A 189 -16.92 9.64 -4.92
C GLY A 189 -17.38 8.21 -4.63
N SER A 190 -17.16 7.28 -5.55
CA SER A 190 -17.34 5.83 -5.33
C SER A 190 -16.18 4.99 -5.86
N ASP A 191 -15.01 5.61 -6.03
CA ASP A 191 -13.77 5.01 -6.48
C ASP A 191 -13.35 3.86 -5.53
N ARG A 192 -12.81 2.78 -6.10
CA ARG A 192 -12.36 1.61 -5.33
C ARG A 192 -11.11 0.99 -5.92
N VAL A 193 -10.31 0.43 -5.02
CA VAL A 193 -9.18 -0.40 -5.38
C VAL A 193 -9.60 -1.55 -6.30
N ASP A 194 -8.82 -1.80 -7.37
CA ASP A 194 -8.97 -2.90 -8.33
C ASP A 194 -10.33 -2.95 -9.07
N ASN A 195 -11.07 -1.84 -9.12
CA ASN A 195 -12.44 -1.85 -9.64
C ASN A 195 -12.58 -1.34 -11.08
N GLY A 196 -11.49 -0.96 -11.74
CA GLY A 196 -11.51 -0.49 -13.12
C GLY A 196 -11.91 0.97 -13.29
N ASP A 197 -11.99 1.72 -12.19
CA ASP A 197 -12.34 3.14 -12.08
C ASP A 197 -11.11 4.05 -11.90
N GLY A 198 -9.88 3.51 -11.91
CA GLY A 198 -8.63 4.28 -11.88
C GLY A 198 -8.32 5.13 -13.14
N LEU A 199 -7.29 5.98 -13.02
CA LEU A 199 -6.93 7.01 -14.03
C LEU A 199 -5.88 6.58 -15.08
N SER A 200 -5.17 5.45 -14.90
CA SER A 200 -4.10 5.01 -15.80
C SER A 200 -3.97 3.48 -15.95
N GLY A 201 -3.07 3.03 -16.83
CA GLY A 201 -2.69 1.61 -16.95
C GLY A 201 -3.38 0.77 -18.04
N PRO A 202 -2.66 -0.12 -18.75
CA PRO A 202 -3.28 -1.14 -19.59
C PRO A 202 -3.79 -2.31 -18.71
N GLY A 203 -4.92 -2.13 -18.06
CA GLY A 203 -5.47 -3.12 -17.13
C GLY A 203 -6.54 -2.56 -16.19
N PHE A 204 -6.47 -1.26 -15.89
CA PHE A 204 -7.35 -0.49 -14.99
C PHE A 204 -7.34 -0.94 -13.53
N ASN A 205 -6.21 -1.50 -13.09
CA ASN A 205 -6.00 -1.78 -11.69
C ASN A 205 -4.99 -0.80 -11.06
N ASP A 206 -4.24 -0.05 -11.87
CA ASP A 206 -3.47 1.11 -11.39
C ASP A 206 -4.40 2.11 -10.68
N ASP A 207 -4.24 2.20 -9.37
CA ASP A 207 -5.04 3.02 -8.48
C ASP A 207 -4.26 4.24 -7.98
N VAL A 208 -4.98 5.33 -7.74
CA VAL A 208 -4.43 6.49 -7.02
C VAL A 208 -5.16 6.56 -5.69
N ILE A 209 -4.44 6.42 -4.59
CA ILE A 209 -5.00 6.33 -3.25
C ILE A 209 -4.47 7.46 -2.39
N ASN A 210 -5.37 8.15 -1.69
CA ASN A 210 -5.05 9.14 -0.68
C ASN A 210 -5.75 8.76 0.63
N ALA A 211 -5.03 8.14 1.56
CA ALA A 211 -5.59 7.66 2.81
C ALA A 211 -5.97 8.80 3.76
N GLY A 212 -5.23 9.91 3.72
CA GLY A 212 -5.61 11.17 4.34
C GLY A 212 -4.97 11.37 5.71
N ALA A 213 -5.76 11.40 6.76
CA ALA A 213 -5.21 11.55 8.11
C ALA A 213 -5.76 10.43 8.97
N GLY A 214 -4.93 9.82 9.81
CA GLY A 214 -5.33 8.60 10.48
C GLY A 214 -4.14 7.72 10.75
N ASN A 215 -4.40 6.52 11.24
CA ASN A 215 -3.40 5.46 11.15
C ASN A 215 -4.00 4.46 10.20
N ASP A 216 -3.64 4.57 8.94
CA ASP A 216 -4.34 3.95 7.84
C ASP A 216 -3.67 2.64 7.45
N THR A 217 -4.45 1.72 6.90
CA THR A 217 -3.94 0.48 6.30
C THR A 217 -4.41 0.43 4.87
N VAL A 218 -3.48 0.45 3.93
CA VAL A 218 -3.74 0.44 2.49
C VAL A 218 -3.17 -0.83 1.87
N LEU A 219 -4.02 -1.55 1.14
CA LEU A 219 -3.65 -2.64 0.24
C LEU A 219 -4.06 -2.19 -1.17
N ALA A 220 -3.07 -1.86 -2.00
CA ALA A 220 -3.29 -1.22 -3.29
C ALA A 220 -3.66 -2.20 -4.41
N GLY A 221 -3.34 -3.49 -4.27
CA GLY A 221 -3.90 -4.54 -5.11
C GLY A 221 -3.01 -4.92 -6.29
N LEU A 222 -3.57 -4.85 -7.50
CA LEU A 222 -2.85 -5.19 -8.72
C LEU A 222 -2.60 -3.91 -9.52
N GLY A 223 -1.58 -3.92 -10.39
CA GLY A 223 -1.32 -2.76 -11.24
C GLY A 223 -0.31 -1.83 -10.58
N ASN A 224 -0.01 -0.73 -11.27
CA ASN A 224 1.01 0.21 -10.83
C ASN A 224 0.35 1.34 -10.05
N ASP A 225 0.40 1.25 -8.74
CA ASP A 225 -0.38 2.07 -7.84
C ASP A 225 0.39 3.29 -7.33
N SER A 226 -0.34 4.35 -6.99
CA SER A 226 0.21 5.54 -6.33
C SER A 226 -0.53 5.79 -5.03
N VAL A 227 0.15 5.58 -3.90
CA VAL A 227 -0.44 5.66 -2.57
C VAL A 227 0.19 6.79 -1.77
N GLN A 228 -0.65 7.61 -1.16
CA GLN A 228 -0.28 8.58 -0.13
C GLN A 228 -0.94 8.21 1.20
N GLY A 229 -0.13 7.90 2.22
CA GLY A 229 -0.59 7.63 3.59
C GLY A 229 -1.12 8.90 4.24
N GLY A 230 -0.27 9.93 4.30
CA GLY A 230 -0.68 11.27 4.73
C GLY A 230 -0.17 11.58 6.13
N THR A 231 -1.05 11.74 7.12
CA THR A 231 -0.58 11.99 8.51
C THR A 231 -1.03 10.92 9.47
N GLY A 232 -0.09 10.46 10.30
CA GLY A 232 -0.27 9.46 11.35
C GLY A 232 0.51 8.20 10.98
N ALA A 233 0.39 7.13 11.77
CA ALA A 233 1.23 5.94 11.58
C ALA A 233 0.54 4.96 10.64
N ASP A 234 0.99 4.92 9.38
CA ASP A 234 0.33 4.24 8.27
C ASP A 234 1.02 2.92 7.91
N SER A 235 0.25 1.99 7.35
CA SER A 235 0.74 0.71 6.81
C SER A 235 0.32 0.61 5.36
N LEU A 236 1.26 0.79 4.43
CA LEU A 236 1.01 0.85 3.00
C LEU A 236 1.63 -0.37 2.30
N SER A 237 0.86 -1.01 1.42
CA SER A 237 1.32 -2.13 0.58
C SER A 237 0.92 -1.90 -0.87
N GLY A 238 1.89 -1.90 -1.80
CA GLY A 238 1.67 -1.83 -3.25
C GLY A 238 1.16 -3.16 -3.84
N GLU A 239 1.61 -4.27 -3.26
CA GLU A 239 1.24 -5.64 -3.64
C GLU A 239 1.79 -6.09 -5.00
N SER A 240 1.23 -5.73 -6.15
CA SER A 240 1.68 -6.28 -7.44
C SER A 240 1.69 -5.25 -8.55
N GLY A 241 2.88 -4.81 -8.93
CA GLY A 241 3.10 -3.84 -9.99
C GLY A 241 4.33 -3.02 -9.66
N ASN A 242 4.54 -1.95 -10.42
CA ASN A 242 5.57 -0.97 -10.13
C ASN A 242 4.91 0.22 -9.43
N ASP A 243 4.98 0.22 -8.11
CA ASP A 243 4.18 1.06 -7.23
C ASP A 243 4.96 2.28 -6.75
N THR A 244 4.23 3.30 -6.31
CA THR A 244 4.78 4.48 -5.65
C THR A 244 4.07 4.71 -4.34
N LEU A 245 4.77 4.52 -3.22
CA LEU A 245 4.23 4.63 -1.87
C LEU A 245 4.88 5.80 -1.12
N LEU A 246 4.06 6.73 -0.62
CA LEU A 246 4.48 7.89 0.14
C LEU A 246 3.86 7.84 1.54
N GLY A 247 4.64 7.55 2.58
CA GLY A 247 4.18 7.55 3.99
C GLY A 247 3.83 8.97 4.47
N GLN A 248 4.66 9.93 4.08
CA GLN A 248 4.58 11.37 4.39
C GLN A 248 4.89 11.71 5.85
N GLY A 249 4.00 11.52 6.80
CA GLY A 249 4.23 12.02 8.15
C GLY A 249 3.69 11.11 9.23
N GLY A 250 4.58 10.45 9.96
CA GLY A 250 4.18 9.49 10.97
C GLY A 250 5.29 8.56 11.39
N THR A 251 4.94 7.30 11.63
CA THR A 251 5.91 6.22 11.79
C THR A 251 5.29 5.11 10.99
N ASP A 252 5.77 5.00 9.77
CA ASP A 252 5.06 4.31 8.71
C ASP A 252 5.72 2.97 8.41
N THR A 253 4.96 2.05 7.85
CA THR A 253 5.46 0.80 7.29
C THR A 253 5.04 0.73 5.84
N LEU A 254 6.00 0.76 4.94
CA LEU A 254 5.79 0.70 3.49
C LEU A 254 6.36 -0.61 2.94
N ILE A 255 5.58 -1.24 2.07
CA ILE A 255 5.91 -2.52 1.43
C ILE A 255 5.60 -2.37 -0.05
N GLY A 256 6.61 -2.33 -0.92
CA GLY A 256 6.39 -2.18 -2.37
C GLY A 256 5.64 -3.39 -2.90
N GLY A 257 6.20 -4.57 -2.75
CA GLY A 257 5.55 -5.82 -3.08
C GLY A 257 6.24 -6.53 -4.22
N ALA A 258 5.71 -6.47 -5.43
CA ALA A 258 6.26 -7.19 -6.57
C ALA A 258 6.33 -6.34 -7.82
N GLY A 259 7.53 -5.94 -8.20
CA GLY A 259 7.81 -5.11 -9.36
C GLY A 259 8.93 -4.14 -9.00
N ASP A 260 9.19 -3.14 -9.84
CA ASP A 260 10.17 -2.10 -9.48
C ASP A 260 9.42 -0.96 -8.79
N ASP A 261 9.58 -0.84 -7.48
CA ASP A 261 8.80 0.02 -6.60
C ASP A 261 9.55 1.28 -6.15
N SER A 262 8.81 2.31 -5.74
CA SER A 262 9.35 3.56 -5.21
C SER A 262 8.68 3.91 -3.88
N LEU A 263 9.45 3.90 -2.79
CA LEU A 263 8.98 4.11 -1.44
C LEU A 263 9.66 5.36 -0.83
N GLU A 264 8.86 6.26 -0.27
CA GLU A 264 9.32 7.41 0.52
C GLU A 264 8.63 7.39 1.89
N GLY A 265 9.39 7.16 2.98
CA GLY A 265 8.88 7.15 4.35
C GLY A 265 8.38 8.52 4.76
N GLY A 266 9.23 9.53 4.63
CA GLY A 266 8.87 10.93 4.88
C GLY A 266 9.37 11.40 6.23
N ALA A 267 8.50 11.73 7.17
CA ALA A 267 8.89 12.24 8.48
C ALA A 267 8.50 11.28 9.60
N GLY A 268 9.47 10.99 10.46
CA GLY A 268 9.38 10.11 11.62
C GLY A 268 10.11 8.79 11.36
N ASN A 269 10.01 7.84 12.27
CA ASN A 269 10.82 6.62 12.19
C ASN A 269 10.09 5.56 11.37
N ASP A 270 10.53 5.31 10.15
CA ASP A 270 9.81 4.50 9.18
C ASP A 270 10.48 3.13 8.94
N VAL A 271 9.70 2.19 8.41
CA VAL A 271 10.19 0.89 7.97
C VAL A 271 9.76 0.64 6.53
N LEU A 272 10.72 0.48 5.62
CA LEU A 272 10.49 0.30 4.19
C LEU A 272 11.03 -1.05 3.74
N TYR A 273 10.22 -1.77 2.96
CA TYR A 273 10.58 -3.00 2.27
C TYR A 273 10.35 -2.79 0.78
N GLY A 274 11.39 -2.92 -0.05
CA GLY A 274 11.29 -2.80 -1.50
C GLY A 274 10.30 -3.81 -2.05
N ASP A 275 10.59 -5.09 -1.83
CA ASP A 275 9.72 -6.18 -2.23
C ASP A 275 8.67 -6.54 -1.14
N GLY A 276 8.40 -7.84 -0.99
CA GLY A 276 7.39 -8.44 -0.13
C GLY A 276 7.73 -8.36 1.36
N GLY A 277 7.61 -7.17 1.92
CA GLY A 277 7.69 -6.93 3.35
C GLY A 277 6.70 -7.79 4.15
N THR A 278 7.20 -8.38 5.22
CA THR A 278 6.57 -8.94 6.44
C THR A 278 5.27 -9.77 6.44
N ALA A 279 4.42 -9.77 5.41
CA ALA A 279 3.22 -10.62 5.35
C ALA A 279 3.57 -12.11 5.18
N ALA A 280 4.79 -12.39 4.73
CA ALA A 280 5.32 -13.70 4.41
C ALA A 280 6.75 -13.88 4.98
N ARG A 281 6.96 -13.52 6.26
CA ARG A 281 8.26 -13.59 6.98
C ARG A 281 8.94 -14.95 6.92
N TRP A 282 8.19 -16.02 6.76
CA TRP A 282 8.72 -17.38 6.82
C TRP A 282 8.32 -18.15 5.58
N SER A 283 9.30 -18.64 4.82
CA SER A 283 9.09 -19.80 3.96
C SER A 283 8.87 -21.02 4.85
N TYR A 284 7.95 -21.91 4.47
CA TYR A 284 7.75 -23.16 5.19
C TYR A 284 7.69 -24.37 4.27
N ASP A 285 8.20 -25.49 4.77
CA ASP A 285 7.99 -26.83 4.22
C ASP A 285 7.39 -27.73 5.29
N VAL A 286 6.31 -28.44 4.95
CA VAL A 286 5.64 -29.41 5.83
C VAL A 286 5.84 -30.82 5.32
N TYR A 287 6.29 -31.70 6.19
CA TYR A 287 6.51 -33.11 5.90
C TYR A 287 5.66 -34.00 6.79
N THR A 288 5.13 -35.09 6.23
CA THR A 288 4.40 -36.12 6.98
C THR A 288 5.28 -37.37 7.16
N ARG A 289 5.27 -37.94 8.37
CA ARG A 289 6.01 -39.15 8.75
C ARG A 289 5.48 -39.65 10.09
N ASP A 290 5.54 -40.95 10.31
CA ASP A 290 5.42 -41.53 11.66
C ASP A 290 6.57 -41.07 12.60
N PHE A 291 6.26 -40.20 13.56
CA PHE A 291 7.22 -39.66 14.54
C PHE A 291 7.21 -40.46 15.87
N THR A 292 6.55 -41.62 15.94
CA THR A 292 6.32 -42.36 17.20
C THR A 292 7.57 -42.95 17.88
N SER A 293 8.74 -42.96 17.20
CA SER A 293 9.85 -43.85 17.58
C SER A 293 11.13 -43.22 18.16
N ALA A 294 11.28 -41.90 18.30
CA ALA A 294 12.50 -41.31 18.90
C ALA A 294 12.38 -39.85 19.40
N ASN A 295 13.17 -39.49 20.43
CA ASN A 295 13.58 -38.10 20.69
C ASN A 295 14.60 -37.65 19.63
N GLY A 296 14.70 -36.35 19.33
CA GLY A 296 15.73 -35.84 18.41
C GLY A 296 15.35 -35.90 16.92
N GLN A 297 14.08 -35.65 16.57
CA GLN A 297 13.58 -35.84 15.20
C GLN A 297 13.49 -34.56 14.36
N ALA A 298 13.65 -33.37 14.97
CA ALA A 298 13.58 -32.09 14.26
C ALA A 298 14.63 -31.97 13.13
N PHE A 299 15.75 -32.70 13.23
CA PHE A 299 16.82 -32.72 12.21
C PHE A 299 16.59 -33.64 11.03
N THR A 300 15.55 -34.46 11.08
CA THR A 300 15.30 -35.44 10.03
C THR A 300 14.01 -35.19 9.30
N ILE A 301 13.25 -34.11 9.59
CA ILE A 301 11.91 -33.75 9.08
C ILE A 301 11.78 -33.93 7.54
N GLU A 302 12.86 -33.72 6.81
CA GLU A 302 12.95 -33.86 5.36
C GLU A 302 12.96 -35.32 4.87
N SER A 303 13.27 -36.28 5.75
CA SER A 303 13.16 -37.72 5.45
C SER A 303 11.71 -38.23 5.33
N GLY A 304 10.73 -37.36 5.60
CA GLY A 304 9.30 -37.64 5.45
C GLY A 304 8.82 -37.40 4.02
N THR A 305 7.50 -37.39 3.83
CA THR A 305 6.89 -37.00 2.55
C THR A 305 6.53 -35.52 2.61
N LEU A 306 7.11 -34.70 1.74
CA LEU A 306 6.72 -33.29 1.58
C LEU A 306 5.23 -33.23 1.21
N ALA A 307 4.44 -32.55 2.05
CA ALA A 307 2.99 -32.52 2.01
C ALA A 307 2.43 -31.11 1.82
N GLY A 308 3.26 -30.07 1.97
CA GLY A 308 2.92 -28.69 1.68
C GLY A 308 4.16 -27.81 1.75
N SER A 309 4.14 -26.70 1.02
CA SER A 309 5.14 -25.64 1.11
C SER A 309 4.47 -24.30 0.81
N GLY A 310 5.09 -23.20 1.21
CA GLY A 310 4.56 -21.86 0.97
C GLY A 310 5.23 -20.81 1.84
N THR A 311 4.55 -19.69 2.04
CA THR A 311 4.98 -18.61 2.93
C THR A 311 3.94 -18.34 4.01
N SER A 312 4.39 -17.78 5.14
CA SER A 312 3.54 -17.46 6.29
C SER A 312 4.05 -16.23 7.05
N ALA A 313 3.12 -15.41 7.55
CA ALA A 313 3.42 -14.29 8.44
C ALA A 313 4.01 -14.73 9.80
N GLY A 314 3.83 -16.00 10.17
CA GLY A 314 4.32 -16.53 11.43
C GLY A 314 4.13 -18.04 11.57
N PHE A 315 4.21 -18.54 12.80
CA PHE A 315 4.14 -19.97 13.08
C PHE A 315 2.69 -20.48 13.18
N ASP A 316 2.12 -20.93 12.06
CA ASP A 316 0.84 -21.65 12.04
C ASP A 316 1.02 -23.18 11.95
N VAL A 317 1.55 -23.79 13.01
CA VAL A 317 1.80 -25.23 13.02
C VAL A 317 0.52 -26.06 12.92
N THR A 318 -0.57 -25.59 13.54
CA THR A 318 -1.86 -26.29 13.52
C THR A 318 -2.47 -26.24 12.12
N GLY A 319 -2.59 -25.05 11.51
CA GLY A 319 -3.24 -24.89 10.21
C GLY A 319 -2.48 -25.62 9.10
N HIS A 320 -1.14 -25.48 9.05
CA HIS A 320 -0.36 -26.21 8.06
C HIS A 320 -0.37 -27.73 8.32
N GLY A 321 -0.34 -28.16 9.59
CA GLY A 321 -0.48 -29.58 9.95
C GLY A 321 -1.83 -30.17 9.53
N GLN A 322 -2.93 -29.44 9.72
CA GLN A 322 -4.27 -29.83 9.30
C GLN A 322 -4.35 -29.98 7.76
N GLN A 323 -3.76 -29.04 7.03
CA GLN A 323 -3.71 -29.09 5.57
C GLN A 323 -2.89 -30.28 5.06
N ALA A 324 -1.72 -30.53 5.65
CA ALA A 324 -0.82 -31.60 5.25
C ALA A 324 -1.35 -33.01 5.58
N THR A 325 -2.01 -33.18 6.72
CA THR A 325 -2.46 -34.50 7.21
C THR A 325 -3.93 -34.79 6.91
N GLY A 326 -4.75 -33.75 6.68
CA GLY A 326 -6.21 -33.84 6.59
C GLY A 326 -6.91 -34.13 7.93
N GLN A 327 -6.17 -34.07 9.04
CA GLN A 327 -6.69 -34.31 10.38
C GLN A 327 -7.12 -32.99 11.03
N PHE A 328 -8.14 -33.00 11.89
CA PHE A 328 -8.53 -31.82 12.66
C PHE A 328 -7.52 -31.51 13.79
N ASP A 329 -6.99 -32.56 14.39
CA ASP A 329 -5.91 -32.51 15.37
C ASP A 329 -4.72 -33.24 14.73
N PRO A 330 -3.85 -32.51 14.00
CA PRO A 330 -2.81 -33.13 13.18
C PRO A 330 -1.74 -33.75 14.06
N ASN A 331 -1.28 -34.92 13.63
CA ASN A 331 -0.22 -35.71 14.24
C ASN A 331 0.67 -36.25 13.13
N ASP A 332 1.87 -36.71 13.48
CA ASP A 332 2.80 -37.34 12.53
C ASP A 332 3.24 -36.39 11.39
N TYR A 333 3.58 -35.15 11.76
CA TYR A 333 4.07 -34.14 10.84
C TYR A 333 5.20 -33.29 11.44
N GLY A 334 5.99 -32.67 10.57
CA GLY A 334 6.98 -31.67 10.95
C GLY A 334 7.02 -30.52 9.96
N ILE A 335 7.40 -29.35 10.45
CA ILE A 335 7.49 -28.11 9.67
C ILE A 335 8.89 -27.53 9.83
N ILE A 336 9.43 -27.03 8.74
CA ILE A 336 10.65 -26.24 8.72
C ILE A 336 10.23 -24.85 8.27
N TYR A 337 10.34 -23.87 9.17
CA TYR A 337 10.24 -22.46 8.81
C TYR A 337 11.63 -21.91 8.56
N THR A 338 11.82 -21.21 7.47
CA THR A 338 13.10 -20.60 7.06
C THR A 338 12.87 -19.14 6.75
N SER A 339 13.79 -18.29 7.18
CA SER A 339 13.80 -16.86 6.87
C SER A 339 15.23 -16.32 6.90
N ASN A 340 15.41 -15.13 6.35
CA ASN A 340 16.57 -14.30 6.60
C ASN A 340 16.43 -13.61 7.97
N LEU A 341 17.53 -13.62 8.72
CA LEU A 341 17.68 -13.00 10.02
C LEU A 341 18.82 -11.99 9.93
N ILE A 342 18.54 -10.74 10.27
CA ILE A 342 19.58 -9.71 10.35
C ILE A 342 19.71 -9.22 11.79
N ALA A 343 20.93 -9.25 12.32
CA ALA A 343 21.20 -8.77 13.67
C ALA A 343 21.39 -7.25 13.68
N SER A 344 20.69 -6.54 14.58
CA SER A 344 20.75 -5.08 14.69
C SER A 344 21.88 -4.57 15.59
N GLU A 345 22.43 -5.43 16.45
CA GLU A 345 23.46 -5.12 17.43
C GLU A 345 24.48 -6.27 17.53
N ASP A 346 25.75 -5.96 17.79
CA ASP A 346 26.75 -6.97 18.13
C ASP A 346 26.43 -7.59 19.49
N GLY A 347 26.46 -8.92 19.57
CA GLY A 347 26.54 -9.61 20.84
C GLY A 347 25.68 -10.85 20.94
N VAL A 348 25.28 -11.15 22.17
CA VAL A 348 24.59 -12.41 22.49
C VAL A 348 23.08 -12.21 22.40
N TYR A 349 22.48 -12.91 21.44
CA TYR A 349 21.03 -13.04 21.30
C TYR A 349 20.57 -14.30 22.00
N ARG A 350 19.48 -14.19 22.76
CA ARG A 350 18.81 -15.35 23.34
C ARG A 350 17.55 -15.67 22.55
N PHE A 351 17.58 -16.78 21.84
CA PHE A 351 16.37 -17.35 21.24
C PHE A 351 15.71 -18.28 22.25
N THR A 352 14.39 -18.26 22.27
CA THR A 352 13.55 -19.12 23.11
C THR A 352 12.48 -19.74 22.24
N THR A 353 12.20 -21.04 22.39
CA THR A 353 11.03 -21.69 21.82
C THR A 353 10.18 -22.33 22.91
N THR A 354 8.86 -22.26 22.75
CA THR A 354 7.91 -23.11 23.46
C THR A 354 7.31 -24.06 22.45
N SER A 355 7.49 -25.37 22.63
CA SER A 355 6.95 -26.38 21.72
C SER A 355 6.40 -27.61 22.42
N ASP A 356 5.38 -28.19 21.79
CA ASP A 356 4.76 -29.49 22.05
C ASP A 356 4.53 -30.11 20.66
N ASP A 357 5.21 -31.18 20.27
CA ASP A 357 6.25 -31.92 20.99
C ASP A 357 7.62 -31.17 21.00
N GLY A 358 8.32 -31.16 19.86
CA GLY A 358 9.73 -30.79 19.80
C GLY A 358 10.03 -29.67 18.81
N SER A 359 11.04 -28.86 19.11
CA SER A 359 11.53 -27.82 18.20
C SER A 359 13.03 -27.59 18.28
N THR A 360 13.61 -27.00 17.23
CA THR A 360 14.99 -26.51 17.23
C THR A 360 15.08 -25.19 16.47
N ILE A 361 16.09 -24.39 16.79
CA ILE A 361 16.48 -23.23 15.98
C ILE A 361 17.92 -23.41 15.52
N ARG A 362 18.16 -23.23 14.22
CA ARG A 362 19.51 -23.08 13.64
C ARG A 362 19.65 -21.67 13.10
N ILE A 363 20.81 -21.07 13.31
CA ILE A 363 21.26 -19.87 12.61
C ILE A 363 22.44 -20.31 11.75
N LEU A 364 22.40 -19.99 10.46
CA LEU A 364 23.41 -20.33 9.47
C LEU A 364 24.09 -19.03 9.03
N ASP A 365 25.41 -19.04 8.92
CA ASP A 365 26.15 -17.96 8.27
C ASP A 365 25.87 -17.92 6.75
N SER A 366 26.39 -16.90 6.08
CA SER A 366 26.27 -16.71 4.61
C SER A 366 26.80 -17.90 3.79
N ASN A 367 27.68 -18.71 4.36
CA ASN A 367 28.22 -19.92 3.73
C ASN A 367 27.38 -21.17 4.03
N GLY A 368 26.24 -21.01 4.72
CA GLY A 368 25.36 -22.09 5.15
C GLY A 368 25.91 -22.93 6.31
N ASN A 369 26.94 -22.47 7.03
CA ASN A 369 27.46 -23.17 8.19
C ASN A 369 26.68 -22.78 9.45
N PRO A 370 26.30 -23.75 10.31
CA PRO A 370 25.54 -23.43 11.49
C PRO A 370 26.39 -22.82 12.60
N LEU A 371 25.88 -21.74 13.19
CA LEU A 371 26.48 -21.08 14.34
C LEU A 371 26.34 -21.90 15.63
N THR A 372 27.21 -21.60 16.60
CA THR A 372 27.23 -22.29 17.89
C THR A 372 26.29 -21.63 18.90
N PHE A 373 25.31 -22.39 19.35
CA PHE A 373 24.43 -22.08 20.46
C PHE A 373 25.00 -22.60 21.79
N THR A 374 24.84 -21.82 22.86
CA THR A 374 24.93 -22.27 24.25
C THR A 374 23.52 -22.49 24.78
N ASN A 375 23.12 -23.74 24.95
CA ASN A 375 21.79 -24.13 25.39
C ASN A 375 21.58 -23.89 26.90
N GLN A 376 20.31 -23.80 27.33
CA GLN A 376 19.89 -23.54 28.71
C GLN A 376 20.59 -24.40 29.79
N ILE A 377 20.99 -25.64 29.46
CA ILE A 377 21.68 -26.55 30.38
C ILE A 377 23.22 -26.41 30.33
N GLY A 378 23.75 -25.42 29.61
CA GLY A 378 25.17 -25.13 29.44
C GLY A 378 25.87 -25.96 28.35
N THR A 379 25.15 -26.77 27.59
CA THR A 379 25.70 -27.53 26.45
C THR A 379 25.83 -26.64 25.23
N THR A 380 26.96 -26.73 24.53
CA THR A 380 27.15 -26.05 23.24
C THR A 380 26.81 -26.98 22.07
N GLY A 381 26.16 -26.46 21.04
CA GLY A 381 25.79 -27.22 19.85
C GLY A 381 25.46 -26.30 18.68
N SER A 382 25.16 -26.87 17.51
CA SER A 382 24.86 -26.10 16.30
C SER A 382 23.38 -25.65 16.20
N PHE A 383 22.66 -25.65 17.33
CA PHE A 383 21.24 -25.34 17.42
C PHE A 383 20.80 -25.09 18.87
N LEU A 384 19.69 -24.36 19.01
CA LEU A 384 18.85 -24.37 20.21
C LEU A 384 18.09 -25.71 20.26
N ASP A 385 18.24 -26.44 21.36
CA ASP A 385 17.66 -27.77 21.57
C ASP A 385 16.41 -27.73 22.46
N ASN A 386 15.24 -27.90 21.83
CA ASN A 386 13.99 -28.27 22.47
C ASN A 386 13.39 -29.54 21.83
N ASP A 387 14.25 -30.44 21.32
CA ASP A 387 13.88 -31.56 20.47
C ASP A 387 13.57 -32.84 21.27
N PHE A 388 12.49 -32.80 22.05
CA PHE A 388 12.05 -33.92 22.89
C PHE A 388 10.60 -34.27 22.61
N HIS A 389 10.25 -35.54 22.77
CA HIS A 389 8.84 -35.96 22.83
C HIS A 389 8.28 -35.63 24.22
N GLN A 390 7.46 -34.58 24.33
CA GLN A 390 7.06 -33.96 25.59
C GLN A 390 5.87 -33.01 25.41
N ALA A 391 5.08 -32.82 26.46
CA ALA A 391 4.14 -31.71 26.49
C ALA A 391 4.86 -30.34 26.44
N ALA A 392 4.14 -29.28 26.08
CA ALA A 392 4.67 -27.93 25.91
C ALA A 392 5.76 -27.52 26.92
N THR A 393 7.00 -27.37 26.45
CA THR A 393 8.08 -26.79 27.27
C THR A 393 8.81 -25.66 26.57
N THR A 394 9.27 -24.72 27.39
CA THR A 394 10.05 -23.56 26.96
C THR A 394 11.54 -23.79 27.21
N ARG A 395 12.35 -23.69 26.16
CA ARG A 395 13.82 -23.77 26.20
C ARG A 395 14.44 -22.57 25.52
N PHE A 396 15.67 -22.24 25.91
CA PHE A 396 16.42 -21.17 25.28
C PHE A 396 17.84 -21.62 24.89
N GLY A 397 18.38 -20.91 23.91
CA GLY A 397 19.76 -21.00 23.49
C GLY A 397 20.31 -19.62 23.18
N ASP A 398 21.55 -19.39 23.60
CA ASP A 398 22.27 -18.15 23.38
C ASP A 398 23.21 -18.32 22.19
N VAL A 399 23.18 -17.42 21.21
CA VAL A 399 24.07 -17.38 20.04
C VAL A 399 24.67 -15.99 19.92
N THR A 400 25.93 -15.89 19.50
CA THR A 400 26.57 -14.59 19.22
C THR A 400 26.34 -14.26 17.76
N LEU A 401 25.76 -13.09 17.50
CA LEU A 401 25.56 -12.54 16.16
C LEU A 401 26.31 -11.20 16.06
N GLU A 402 26.68 -10.86 14.85
CA GLU A 402 27.39 -9.63 14.50
C GLU A 402 26.40 -8.67 13.84
N ALA A 403 26.42 -7.40 14.26
CA ALA A 403 25.54 -6.38 13.73
C ALA A 403 25.71 -6.28 12.23
N GLY A 404 24.59 -6.24 11.51
CA GLY A 404 24.58 -6.07 10.08
C GLY A 404 25.02 -7.30 9.27
N GLN A 405 25.18 -8.46 9.90
CA GLN A 405 25.35 -9.71 9.16
C GLN A 405 23.99 -10.33 8.83
N SER A 406 23.82 -10.76 7.58
CA SER A 406 22.69 -11.59 7.16
C SER A 406 22.96 -13.04 7.54
N TYR A 407 21.95 -13.68 8.12
CA TYR A 407 21.96 -15.08 8.50
C TYR A 407 20.70 -15.76 7.98
N THR A 408 20.76 -17.06 7.74
CA THR A 408 19.52 -17.84 7.61
C THR A 408 19.11 -18.37 8.97
N ILE A 409 17.88 -18.07 9.39
CA ILE A 409 17.25 -18.70 10.55
C ILE A 409 16.33 -19.83 10.08
N GLU A 410 16.49 -20.98 10.70
CA GLU A 410 15.57 -22.10 10.54
C GLU A 410 14.93 -22.46 11.89
N VAL A 411 13.60 -22.44 11.94
CA VAL A 411 12.81 -22.93 13.07
C VAL A 411 12.14 -24.23 12.67
N ARG A 412 12.60 -25.33 13.26
CA ARG A 412 12.12 -26.69 12.95
C ARG A 412 11.20 -27.15 14.06
N TYR A 413 10.03 -27.68 13.71
CA TYR A 413 9.02 -28.18 14.63
C TYR A 413 8.53 -29.55 14.19
N TRP A 414 8.21 -30.42 15.13
CA TRP A 414 7.54 -31.69 14.83
C TRP A 414 6.54 -32.06 15.92
N GLU A 415 5.53 -32.79 15.49
CA GLU A 415 4.43 -33.30 16.30
C GLU A 415 4.22 -34.79 16.06
N ASN A 416 4.15 -35.56 17.16
CA ASN A 416 3.77 -36.97 17.11
C ASN A 416 2.38 -37.23 17.71
N LEU A 417 2.13 -36.75 18.94
CA LEU A 417 0.84 -36.95 19.59
C LEU A 417 0.65 -35.98 20.76
N GLY A 418 -0.29 -35.04 20.63
CA GLY A 418 -0.48 -34.06 21.70
C GLY A 418 -1.03 -32.73 21.23
N GLY A 419 -0.50 -31.66 21.82
CA GLY A 419 -0.94 -30.31 21.52
C GLY A 419 -0.06 -29.69 20.44
N ASN A 420 -0.68 -29.07 19.44
CA ASN A 420 0.06 -28.39 18.38
C ASN A 420 0.52 -26.99 18.85
N VAL A 421 1.71 -26.91 19.46
CA VAL A 421 2.23 -25.65 20.04
C VAL A 421 3.60 -25.33 19.48
N LEU A 422 3.74 -24.15 18.90
CA LEU A 422 5.02 -23.50 18.63
C LEU A 422 4.89 -21.99 18.87
N SER A 423 5.78 -21.44 19.68
CA SER A 423 6.02 -20.00 19.75
C SER A 423 7.48 -19.73 20.05
N GLY A 424 7.96 -18.53 19.73
CA GLY A 424 9.33 -18.16 20.00
C GLY A 424 9.49 -16.69 20.40
N THR A 425 10.58 -16.39 21.09
CA THR A 425 11.01 -15.01 21.35
C THR A 425 12.50 -14.87 21.10
N VAL A 426 12.92 -13.67 20.75
CA VAL A 426 14.33 -13.29 20.68
C VAL A 426 14.58 -12.17 21.69
N THR A 427 15.62 -12.32 22.51
CA THR A 427 16.12 -11.26 23.39
C THR A 427 17.39 -10.70 22.80
N LEU A 428 17.40 -9.39 22.54
CA LEU A 428 18.52 -8.65 21.97
C LEU A 428 19.65 -8.48 23.01
N PRO A 429 20.89 -8.13 22.61
CA PRO A 429 21.99 -7.85 23.52
C PRO A 429 21.65 -6.77 24.58
N GLY A 430 20.89 -5.74 24.19
CA GLY A 430 20.34 -4.72 25.11
C GLY A 430 19.27 -5.21 26.11
N GLY A 431 18.78 -6.45 25.97
CA GLY A 431 17.79 -7.07 26.86
C GLY A 431 16.33 -6.86 26.46
N ALA A 432 16.06 -6.17 25.35
CA ALA A 432 14.72 -6.07 24.78
C ALA A 432 14.26 -7.46 24.29
N VAL A 433 13.00 -7.80 24.54
CA VAL A 433 12.40 -9.08 24.13
C VAL A 433 11.37 -8.83 23.05
N GLN A 434 11.48 -9.55 21.95
CA GLN A 434 10.56 -9.50 20.81
C GLN A 434 9.96 -10.88 20.57
N ASP A 435 8.74 -10.91 20.04
CA ASP A 435 8.15 -12.14 19.48
C ASP A 435 8.97 -12.56 18.26
N LEU A 436 9.37 -13.83 18.17
CA LEU A 436 10.26 -14.28 17.11
C LEU A 436 9.57 -14.31 15.75
N ALA A 437 8.30 -14.71 15.70
CA ALA A 437 7.59 -14.85 14.43
C ALA A 437 7.44 -13.50 13.72
N SER A 438 7.30 -12.43 14.50
CA SER A 438 7.09 -11.05 14.05
C SER A 438 8.25 -10.08 14.36
N SER A 439 9.43 -10.60 14.76
CA SER A 439 10.58 -9.76 15.13
C SER A 439 11.10 -8.98 13.92
N PRO A 440 11.37 -7.66 14.03
CA PRO A 440 12.02 -6.89 12.96
C PRO A 440 13.35 -7.47 12.46
N LEU A 441 13.98 -8.38 13.22
CA LEU A 441 15.18 -9.08 12.78
C LEU A 441 14.89 -10.11 11.67
N ILE A 442 13.64 -10.54 11.52
CA ILE A 442 13.20 -11.53 10.52
C ILE A 442 12.64 -10.77 9.32
N VAL A 443 13.35 -10.84 8.19
CA VAL A 443 13.09 -9.95 7.05
C VAL A 443 12.27 -10.62 5.96
N GLY A 444 12.50 -11.90 5.64
CA GLY A 444 11.75 -12.59 4.59
C GLY A 444 12.60 -13.63 3.87
N SER A 445 12.08 -14.19 2.78
CA SER A 445 12.88 -15.00 1.84
C SER A 445 12.76 -14.40 0.44
N ASP A 446 13.90 -14.08 -0.16
CA ASP A 446 14.13 -13.23 -1.36
C ASP A 446 13.60 -13.85 -2.67
N ALA A 447 12.29 -14.12 -2.73
CA ALA A 447 11.67 -14.79 -3.88
C ALA A 447 11.05 -13.82 -4.90
N ILE A 448 10.96 -12.53 -4.57
CA ILE A 448 10.51 -11.46 -5.45
C ILE A 448 11.75 -10.63 -5.80
N VAL A 449 11.79 -10.15 -7.04
CA VAL A 449 12.97 -9.50 -7.62
C VAL A 449 12.48 -8.22 -8.28
N GLY A 450 12.49 -7.14 -7.51
CA GLY A 450 12.21 -5.77 -7.91
C GLY A 450 13.49 -4.95 -7.84
N ASN A 451 13.72 -4.02 -8.77
CA ASN A 451 14.79 -3.05 -8.59
C ASN A 451 14.18 -1.79 -7.96
N ASP A 452 14.29 -1.68 -6.64
CA ASP A 452 13.48 -0.74 -5.88
C ASP A 452 14.22 0.54 -5.54
N PHE A 453 13.44 1.58 -5.28
CA PHE A 453 13.92 2.86 -4.77
C PHE A 453 13.32 3.12 -3.40
N LEU A 454 14.16 3.18 -2.36
CA LEU A 454 13.72 3.41 -0.98
C LEU A 454 14.36 4.68 -0.44
N ASP A 455 13.56 5.62 0.04
CA ASP A 455 14.01 6.83 0.74
C ASP A 455 13.35 6.90 2.12
N GLY A 456 14.16 6.79 3.19
CA GLY A 456 13.66 6.88 4.56
C GLY A 456 13.13 8.26 4.91
N GLY A 457 13.73 9.32 4.34
CA GLY A 457 13.43 10.69 4.69
C GLY A 457 14.07 11.14 6.01
N ALA A 458 13.26 11.66 6.93
CA ALA A 458 13.69 12.28 8.17
C ALA A 458 13.24 11.45 9.37
N GLY A 459 14.18 10.75 10.00
CA GLY A 459 13.85 9.91 11.14
C GLY A 459 15.03 9.05 11.56
N ALA A 460 14.72 7.97 12.24
CA ALA A 460 15.64 6.86 12.39
C ALA A 460 14.97 5.65 11.72
N ASP A 461 15.32 5.43 10.47
CA ASP A 461 14.58 4.61 9.53
C ASP A 461 15.24 3.25 9.32
N LEU A 462 14.44 2.30 8.86
CA LEU A 462 14.85 0.92 8.63
C LEU A 462 14.46 0.51 7.21
N LEU A 463 15.44 0.37 6.32
CA LEU A 463 15.20 0.07 4.90
C LEU A 463 15.75 -1.31 4.55
N PHE A 464 14.95 -2.08 3.80
CA PHE A 464 15.30 -3.38 3.26
C PHE A 464 15.04 -3.37 1.74
N GLY A 465 16.09 -3.46 0.93
CA GLY A 465 15.97 -3.64 -0.53
C GLY A 465 15.38 -5.01 -0.87
N GLU A 466 15.87 -6.05 -0.20
CA GLU A 466 15.51 -7.46 -0.40
C GLU A 466 16.18 -8.08 -1.64
N GLY A 467 15.52 -8.18 -2.79
CA GLY A 467 16.12 -8.84 -3.96
C GLY A 467 16.05 -7.98 -5.21
N GLY A 468 17.18 -7.73 -5.86
CA GLY A 468 17.27 -6.90 -7.06
C GLY A 468 18.36 -5.86 -6.92
N ASP A 469 18.56 -5.03 -7.94
CA ASP A 469 19.55 -3.94 -7.85
C ASP A 469 18.86 -2.69 -7.29
N ASP A 470 18.92 -2.51 -5.97
CA ASP A 470 18.13 -1.49 -5.27
C ASP A 470 18.87 -0.17 -5.12
N THR A 471 18.13 0.90 -4.89
CA THR A 471 18.67 2.21 -4.53
C THR A 471 18.08 2.65 -3.19
N LEU A 472 18.92 2.68 -2.16
CA LEU A 472 18.51 3.05 -0.81
C LEU A 472 19.10 4.41 -0.42
N ILE A 473 18.25 5.36 -0.07
CA ILE A 473 18.57 6.75 0.27
C ILE A 473 18.25 7.02 1.74
N VAL A 474 19.23 7.58 2.47
CA VAL A 474 19.15 7.76 3.92
C VAL A 474 19.96 8.94 4.46
N GLY A 475 19.61 9.30 5.70
CA GLY A 475 20.29 10.23 6.57
C GLY A 475 20.87 9.56 7.82
N GLU A 476 20.99 10.34 8.90
CA GLU A 476 21.63 9.91 10.15
C GLU A 476 20.67 9.09 11.05
N ASN A 477 21.19 8.05 11.70
CA ASN A 477 20.45 7.08 12.55
C ASN A 477 19.72 5.97 11.78
N ASP A 478 19.82 5.97 10.45
CA ASP A 478 19.17 4.97 9.63
C ASP A 478 19.97 3.67 9.57
N THR A 479 19.23 2.58 9.35
CA THR A 479 19.77 1.23 9.17
C THR A 479 19.26 0.68 7.85
N LEU A 480 20.19 0.22 7.02
CA LEU A 480 19.95 -0.17 5.64
C LEU A 480 20.44 -1.58 5.40
N PHE A 481 19.67 -2.33 4.66
CA PHE A 481 20.00 -3.65 4.15
C PHE A 481 19.70 -3.67 2.67
N GLY A 482 20.71 -3.86 1.82
CA GLY A 482 20.53 -4.01 0.38
C GLY A 482 19.84 -5.34 0.09
N GLY A 483 20.57 -6.44 0.25
CA GLY A 483 20.05 -7.80 0.12
C GLY A 483 20.77 -8.56 -0.98
N ASP A 484 20.03 -9.14 -1.92
CA ASP A 484 20.61 -9.79 -3.09
C ASP A 484 20.65 -8.81 -4.26
N GLY A 485 21.81 -8.57 -4.89
CA GLY A 485 21.90 -7.68 -6.07
C GLY A 485 23.14 -6.81 -6.09
N ASP A 486 23.23 -5.88 -7.04
CA ASP A 486 24.24 -4.82 -7.06
C ASP A 486 23.62 -3.50 -6.54
N ASP A 487 23.59 -3.30 -5.23
CA ASP A 487 22.83 -2.20 -4.61
C ASP A 487 23.54 -0.86 -4.63
N LEU A 488 22.77 0.22 -4.63
CA LEU A 488 23.24 1.60 -4.54
C LEU A 488 22.75 2.26 -3.24
N PHE A 489 23.67 2.45 -2.30
CA PHE A 489 23.43 3.24 -1.10
C PHE A 489 23.77 4.71 -1.33
N VAL A 490 22.82 5.60 -1.10
CA VAL A 490 22.98 7.05 -1.26
C VAL A 490 22.86 7.72 0.11
N ILE A 491 23.94 8.35 0.56
CA ILE A 491 23.91 9.19 1.76
C ILE A 491 23.71 10.65 1.33
N GLU A 492 22.48 11.12 1.51
CA GLU A 492 22.09 12.51 1.25
C GLU A 492 22.56 13.45 2.37
N PRO A 493 22.62 14.78 2.14
CA PRO A 493 22.86 15.72 3.22
C PRO A 493 21.81 15.50 4.32
N PRO A 494 22.19 15.51 5.61
CA PRO A 494 21.26 15.22 6.68
C PRO A 494 20.00 16.10 6.57
N ALA A 495 18.86 15.48 6.25
CA ALA A 495 17.54 16.09 6.47
C ALA A 495 17.36 16.40 7.97
N GLU A 496 18.04 15.62 8.80
CA GLU A 496 18.09 15.64 10.27
C GLU A 496 19.38 16.33 10.79
N THR A 497 19.28 17.40 11.58
CA THR A 497 20.49 17.98 12.21
C THR A 497 20.98 17.12 13.37
N GLY A 498 22.09 16.36 13.21
CA GLY A 498 22.56 15.46 14.27
C GLY A 498 24.04 15.04 14.22
N THR A 499 24.35 13.95 14.95
CA THR A 499 25.59 13.16 14.85
C THR A 499 25.26 11.66 14.98
N GLY A 500 24.18 11.22 14.32
CA GLY A 500 23.68 9.84 14.38
C GLY A 500 24.60 8.84 13.67
N THR A 501 24.41 7.55 13.94
CA THR A 501 25.15 6.48 13.25
C THR A 501 24.31 5.96 12.09
N ILE A 502 24.90 5.88 10.90
CA ILE A 502 24.29 5.18 9.75
C ILE A 502 24.85 3.76 9.71
N THR A 503 23.97 2.77 9.67
CA THR A 503 24.34 1.36 9.55
C THR A 503 23.96 0.86 8.16
N ILE A 504 24.93 0.35 7.39
CA ILE A 504 24.68 -0.18 6.05
C ILE A 504 25.15 -1.63 6.01
N VAL A 505 24.31 -2.48 5.46
CA VAL A 505 24.59 -3.86 5.12
C VAL A 505 24.32 -4.03 3.64
N GLY A 506 25.34 -4.46 2.90
CA GLY A 506 25.22 -4.77 1.48
C GLY A 506 24.31 -5.96 1.24
N GLY A 507 24.72 -7.11 1.77
CA GLY A 507 24.12 -8.40 1.43
C GLY A 507 25.11 -9.21 0.58
N GLU A 508 24.79 -10.44 0.18
CA GLU A 508 25.81 -11.36 -0.38
C GLU A 508 25.32 -12.30 -1.51
N GLY A 509 24.05 -12.20 -1.93
CA GLY A 509 23.51 -12.94 -3.08
C GLY A 509 23.40 -12.06 -4.32
N GLY A 510 23.27 -12.67 -5.50
CA GLY A 510 22.98 -11.92 -6.74
C GLY A 510 24.10 -11.05 -7.35
N GLU A 511 25.19 -10.74 -6.64
CA GLU A 511 26.19 -9.75 -7.08
C GLU A 511 26.88 -10.06 -8.44
N THR A 512 26.95 -9.05 -9.31
CA THR A 512 27.76 -9.04 -10.53
C THR A 512 28.97 -8.11 -10.41
N ASN A 513 28.75 -6.88 -9.92
CA ASN A 513 29.77 -5.86 -9.69
C ASN A 513 29.95 -5.51 -8.20
N GLY A 514 29.00 -5.91 -7.35
CA GLY A 514 28.94 -5.60 -5.92
C GLY A 514 28.41 -4.20 -5.65
N ASP A 515 28.07 -3.94 -4.39
CA ASP A 515 27.37 -2.72 -3.98
C ASP A 515 28.19 -1.43 -4.13
N THR A 516 27.47 -0.33 -4.33
CA THR A 516 27.99 1.02 -4.48
C THR A 516 27.49 1.93 -3.35
N LEU A 517 28.42 2.59 -2.66
CA LEU A 517 28.11 3.70 -1.75
C LEU A 517 28.40 5.04 -2.41
N PHE A 518 27.38 5.86 -2.59
CA PHE A 518 27.48 7.25 -3.05
C PHE A 518 27.34 8.23 -1.88
N LEU A 519 28.34 9.08 -1.72
CA LEU A 519 28.30 10.21 -0.79
C LEU A 519 27.98 11.48 -1.56
N SER A 520 26.88 12.14 -1.21
CA SER A 520 26.59 13.48 -1.70
C SER A 520 27.77 14.44 -1.40
N PRO A 521 28.02 15.48 -2.22
CA PRO A 521 29.15 16.40 -2.03
C PRO A 521 29.20 17.09 -0.65
N GLU A 522 28.07 17.12 0.05
CA GLU A 522 27.86 17.70 1.36
C GLU A 522 28.01 16.70 2.51
N ALA A 523 27.88 15.38 2.26
CA ALA A 523 28.11 14.33 3.24
C ALA A 523 29.61 14.19 3.55
N ARG A 524 29.97 14.05 4.84
CA ARG A 524 31.37 13.89 5.25
C ARG A 524 31.59 12.51 5.82
N LYS A 525 32.74 11.90 5.50
CA LYS A 525 33.20 10.63 6.10
C LYS A 525 33.15 10.61 7.65
N ALA A 526 33.25 11.76 8.32
CA ALA A 526 33.19 11.85 9.78
C ALA A 526 31.79 11.60 10.35
N ASP A 527 30.76 11.70 9.51
CA ASP A 527 29.35 11.54 9.86
C ASP A 527 28.90 10.06 9.64
N ILE A 528 29.82 9.19 9.19
CA ILE A 528 29.57 7.78 8.87
C ILE A 528 30.44 6.92 9.79
N THR A 529 29.80 6.04 10.57
CA THR A 529 30.51 5.01 11.35
C THR A 529 30.24 3.66 10.70
N PHE A 530 31.22 3.15 9.97
CA PHE A 530 31.18 1.84 9.34
C PHE A 530 31.71 0.76 10.28
N THR A 531 30.93 -0.29 10.50
CA THR A 531 31.39 -1.53 11.14
C THR A 531 31.69 -2.57 10.06
N ASN A 532 32.98 -2.82 9.83
CA ASN A 532 33.46 -3.87 8.95
C ASN A 532 32.94 -5.24 9.42
N THR A 533 32.12 -5.90 8.62
CA THR A 533 31.75 -7.30 8.86
C THR A 533 32.43 -8.20 7.82
N ASP A 534 33.41 -8.94 8.33
CA ASP A 534 34.24 -9.99 7.72
C ASP A 534 35.20 -9.61 6.57
N ASP A 535 36.40 -10.20 6.63
CA ASP A 535 37.51 -10.06 5.68
C ASP A 535 37.95 -11.43 5.11
N ALA A 536 37.05 -12.41 5.17
CA ALA A 536 37.06 -13.57 4.27
C ALA A 536 36.46 -13.20 2.89
N ALA A 537 36.63 -14.05 1.87
CA ALA A 537 36.01 -13.79 0.57
C ALA A 537 34.48 -13.73 0.74
N GLY A 538 33.87 -12.55 0.54
CA GLY A 538 32.47 -12.28 0.89
C GLY A 538 32.30 -11.57 2.24
N GLY A 539 33.03 -10.47 2.43
CA GLY A 539 32.70 -9.46 3.43
C GLY A 539 33.10 -8.13 2.83
N LEU A 540 32.14 -7.19 2.76
CA LEU A 540 32.21 -5.91 2.03
C LEU A 540 33.32 -5.88 0.97
N SER A 541 33.17 -6.70 -0.08
CA SER A 541 34.06 -6.60 -1.24
C SER A 541 33.58 -5.45 -2.14
N GLY A 542 33.72 -4.23 -1.65
CA GLY A 542 33.38 -3.02 -2.38
C GLY A 542 34.49 -2.00 -2.28
N SER A 543 34.98 -1.53 -3.43
CA SER A 543 35.86 -0.39 -3.49
C SER A 543 35.02 0.84 -3.86
N PHE A 544 34.72 1.72 -2.91
CA PHE A 544 33.81 2.85 -3.19
C PHE A 544 34.56 3.99 -3.88
N THR A 545 33.97 4.52 -4.94
CA THR A 545 34.57 5.60 -5.72
C THR A 545 33.93 6.92 -5.30
N LEU A 546 34.70 7.77 -4.63
CA LEU A 546 34.27 9.14 -4.32
C LEU A 546 33.96 9.90 -5.61
N SER A 547 33.20 10.98 -5.52
CA SER A 547 32.82 11.82 -6.67
C SER A 547 34.00 12.40 -7.48
N ASP A 548 35.22 12.37 -6.93
CA ASP A 548 36.46 12.74 -7.61
C ASP A 548 37.20 11.55 -8.30
N GLY A 549 36.60 10.35 -8.27
CA GLY A 549 37.19 9.12 -8.80
C GLY A 549 38.09 8.38 -7.81
N THR A 550 38.19 8.82 -6.55
CA THR A 550 39.05 8.17 -5.55
C THR A 550 38.43 6.89 -5.05
N LEU A 551 39.15 5.78 -5.26
CA LEU A 551 38.81 4.47 -4.74
C LEU A 551 39.15 4.39 -3.24
N VAL A 552 38.19 4.01 -2.41
CA VAL A 552 38.39 3.72 -0.99
C VAL A 552 38.04 2.26 -0.78
N ASN A 553 39.03 1.53 -0.25
CA ASN A 553 38.90 0.13 0.11
C ASN A 553 38.62 0.00 1.60
#